data_AF-A0A7Y5J1K0-F1
#
_entry.id   AF-A0A7Y5J1K0-F1
#
_cell.length_a   1.000
_cell.length_b   1.000
_cell.length_c   1.000
_cell.angle_alpha   90.00
_cell.angle_beta   90.00
_cell.angle_gamma   90.00
#
_symmetry.space_group_name_H-M   'P 1'
#
loop_
_entity.id
_entity.type
_entity.pdbx_description
1 polymer ?
#
loop_
_entity_poly.entity_id
_entity_poly.type
_entity_poly.pdbx_seq_one_letter_code
_entity_poly.pdbx_strand_id
1 'polypeptide(L)'
;MKLRFLFSLFFALAVFSLSAQSNVRGWYADGQVWIVWEASLPIAESYGIFARPTPFTSTTDAIPVGRPFYWEYLGGALKTQVDTSLTFRIPNGQGGLYQLAPNEGLFVFTPHQAGALWFAVVRPGETAVTPGTNLTQSAVPFQYDPVGDPVECHLQAVFPSPFSSNYTCLAYFMWADGRQAQWDNRPDFPVMANVAKNGMPSLFMVAIPPGLDTTQPFPMTIWLHGGGGEARQSLPGSRPIVNLKSLEGIVVAHNDDLIGWRGEVPPNQDQPSWHFGWRKNYNPFNSNNLPTEVDTIVNYTQRRYIWIDSWLMRHFNVDPARINLNGHSMGAAGSTALAKAFPDHYATVTLFNNGFGGPESG
;
A
#
# COMPACT_ATOMS: atom_id res chain seq x y z
N MET A 1 77.09 16.32 10.26
CA MET A 1 76.24 15.66 9.25
C MET A 1 75.01 15.10 9.96
N LYS A 2 73.90 15.85 9.97
CA LYS A 2 72.65 15.46 10.67
C LYS A 2 71.70 14.81 9.66
N LEU A 3 71.43 13.52 9.84
CA LEU A 3 70.52 12.73 9.00
C LEU A 3 69.08 12.99 9.45
N ARG A 4 68.26 13.61 8.59
CA ARG A 4 66.83 13.82 8.80
C ARG A 4 66.08 12.59 8.30
N PHE A 5 65.41 11.86 9.19
CA PHE A 5 64.40 10.87 8.82
C PHE A 5 63.10 11.60 8.48
N LEU A 6 62.68 11.54 7.21
CA LEU A 6 61.32 11.86 6.80
C LEU A 6 60.45 10.61 7.03
N PHE A 7 59.49 10.69 7.96
CA PHE A 7 58.38 9.76 8.03
C PHE A 7 57.29 10.24 7.07
N SER A 8 57.12 9.56 5.94
CA SER A 8 55.96 9.74 5.06
C SER A 8 54.81 8.88 5.58
N LEU A 9 53.85 9.51 6.25
CA LEU A 9 52.61 8.87 6.67
C LEU A 9 51.68 8.77 5.45
N PHE A 10 51.57 7.57 4.86
CA PHE A 10 50.57 7.28 3.82
C PHE A 10 49.19 7.13 4.50
N PHE A 11 48.36 8.16 4.40
CA PHE A 11 46.93 8.05 4.72
C PHE A 11 46.23 7.39 3.53
N ALA A 12 46.03 6.08 3.61
CA ALA A 12 45.13 5.38 2.70
C ALA A 12 43.68 5.74 3.07
N LEU A 13 43.11 6.75 2.41
CA LEU A 13 41.65 6.94 2.39
C LEU A 13 41.04 5.78 1.59
N ALA A 14 40.63 4.72 2.28
CA ALA A 14 39.68 3.78 1.72
C ALA A 14 38.34 4.51 1.55
N VAL A 15 38.06 4.95 0.31
CA VAL A 15 36.73 5.42 -0.07
C VAL A 15 35.83 4.20 -0.14
N PHE A 16 35.27 3.80 1.01
CA PHE A 16 34.10 2.94 0.99
C PHE A 16 33.00 3.73 0.32
N SER A 17 32.67 3.35 -0.91
CA SER A 17 31.42 3.79 -1.54
C SER A 17 30.31 3.13 -0.72
N LEU A 18 29.86 3.81 0.34
CA LEU A 18 28.62 3.48 1.03
C LEU A 18 27.53 3.54 -0.02
N SER A 19 27.08 2.36 -0.46
CA SER A 19 25.94 2.32 -1.35
C SER A 19 24.72 2.82 -0.59
N ALA A 20 23.92 3.62 -1.26
CA ALA A 20 22.81 4.36 -0.66
C ALA A 20 21.55 3.48 -0.43
N GLN A 21 21.66 2.24 -0.90
CA GLN A 21 20.76 1.10 -0.70
C GLN A 21 21.58 -0.18 -0.82
N SER A 22 21.34 -1.14 0.06
CA SER A 22 22.07 -2.40 0.11
C SER A 22 21.12 -3.58 0.31
N ASN A 23 21.68 -4.79 0.18
CA ASN A 23 21.00 -6.02 0.58
C ASN A 23 19.62 -6.18 -0.07
N VAL A 24 19.54 -5.93 -1.39
CA VAL A 24 18.30 -6.15 -2.14
C VAL A 24 18.01 -7.64 -2.20
N ARG A 25 16.88 -8.02 -1.62
CA ARG A 25 16.39 -9.40 -1.52
C ARG A 25 14.99 -9.47 -2.10
N GLY A 26 14.63 -10.64 -2.60
CA GLY A 26 13.23 -10.87 -2.93
C GLY A 26 12.86 -12.34 -2.99
N TRP A 27 11.57 -12.58 -2.81
CA TRP A 27 10.96 -13.90 -2.81
C TRP A 27 9.51 -13.80 -3.25
N TYR A 28 8.94 -14.93 -3.67
CA TYR A 28 7.55 -15.03 -4.07
C TYR A 28 6.72 -15.70 -2.97
N ALA A 29 5.54 -15.16 -2.71
CA ALA A 29 4.53 -15.71 -1.80
C ALA A 29 3.21 -14.96 -1.97
N ASP A 30 2.11 -15.66 -1.72
CA ASP A 30 0.74 -15.12 -1.71
C ASP A 30 0.44 -14.36 -3.02
N GLY A 31 0.71 -15.03 -4.15
CA GLY A 31 0.47 -14.49 -5.47
C GLY A 31 1.36 -13.30 -5.88
N GLN A 32 2.30 -12.85 -5.05
CA GLN A 32 3.10 -11.64 -5.27
C GLN A 32 4.61 -11.86 -5.02
N VAL A 33 5.43 -10.94 -5.55
CA VAL A 33 6.88 -10.90 -5.32
C VAL A 33 7.21 -9.76 -4.37
N TRP A 34 7.89 -10.10 -3.27
CA TRP A 34 8.25 -9.20 -2.18
C TRP A 34 9.70 -8.76 -2.35
N ILE A 35 9.95 -7.46 -2.52
CA ILE A 35 11.30 -6.91 -2.72
C ILE A 35 11.63 -6.06 -1.50
N VAL A 36 12.67 -6.46 -0.78
CA VAL A 36 13.14 -5.80 0.45
C VAL A 36 14.57 -5.31 0.24
N TRP A 37 14.88 -4.12 0.77
CA TRP A 37 16.23 -3.57 0.75
C TRP A 37 16.51 -2.79 2.03
N GLU A 38 17.78 -2.61 2.36
CA GLU A 38 18.21 -1.71 3.41
C GLU A 38 18.33 -0.29 2.84
N ALA A 39 17.58 0.66 3.40
CA ALA A 39 17.69 2.07 3.09
C ALA A 39 18.74 2.74 3.98
N SER A 40 19.65 3.50 3.39
CA SER A 40 20.66 4.28 4.12
C SER A 40 20.16 5.68 4.44
N LEU A 41 20.69 6.30 5.49
CA LEU A 41 20.48 7.72 5.76
C LEU A 41 21.31 8.60 4.81
N PRO A 42 20.80 9.78 4.40
CA PRO A 42 19.43 10.26 4.61
C PRO A 42 18.43 9.41 3.81
N ILE A 43 17.24 9.19 4.38
CA ILE A 43 16.14 8.44 3.76
C ILE A 43 15.76 9.14 2.45
N ALA A 44 15.76 8.38 1.35
CA ALA A 44 15.37 8.90 0.06
C ALA A 44 13.85 9.11 -0.02
N GLU A 45 13.39 10.20 -0.66
CA GLU A 45 11.96 10.47 -0.83
C GLU A 45 11.22 9.31 -1.54
N SER A 46 11.89 8.67 -2.50
CA SER A 46 11.40 7.50 -3.22
C SER A 46 12.56 6.61 -3.67
N TYR A 47 12.27 5.38 -4.08
CA TYR A 47 13.22 4.49 -4.74
C TYR A 47 12.64 4.02 -6.08
N GLY A 48 13.43 4.01 -7.15
CA GLY A 48 13.04 3.40 -8.42
C GLY A 48 13.29 1.90 -8.40
N ILE A 49 12.32 1.12 -8.88
CA ILE A 49 12.40 -0.33 -8.96
C ILE A 49 12.44 -0.75 -10.43
N PHE A 50 13.44 -1.54 -10.79
CA PHE A 50 13.67 -1.99 -12.16
C PHE A 50 13.75 -3.50 -12.20
N ALA A 51 13.22 -4.11 -13.27
CA ALA A 51 13.22 -5.55 -13.42
C ALA A 51 13.65 -6.01 -14.82
N ARG A 52 14.30 -7.18 -14.87
CA ARG A 52 14.70 -7.84 -16.13
C ARG A 52 14.86 -9.36 -15.93
N PRO A 53 14.59 -10.22 -16.94
CA PRO A 53 14.84 -11.67 -16.84
C PRO A 53 16.31 -12.08 -16.70
N THR A 54 17.24 -11.22 -17.10
CA THR A 54 18.71 -11.45 -17.03
C THR A 54 19.35 -10.39 -16.14
N PRO A 55 20.51 -10.68 -15.51
CA PRO A 55 21.21 -9.67 -14.71
C PRO A 55 21.62 -8.48 -15.57
N PHE A 56 21.72 -7.31 -14.94
CA PHE A 56 21.97 -6.04 -15.62
C PHE A 56 22.77 -5.09 -14.71
N THR A 57 23.47 -4.14 -15.34
CA THR A 57 24.33 -3.18 -14.64
C THR A 57 23.89 -1.72 -14.82
N SER A 58 22.83 -1.49 -15.58
CA SER A 58 22.24 -0.17 -15.80
C SER A 58 20.72 -0.24 -15.81
N THR A 59 20.05 0.73 -15.21
CA THR A 59 18.59 0.86 -15.26
C THR A 59 18.07 1.12 -16.67
N THR A 60 18.91 1.60 -17.59
CA THR A 60 18.58 1.78 -19.01
C THR A 60 18.30 0.46 -19.73
N ASP A 61 18.81 -0.65 -19.19
CA ASP A 61 18.70 -1.97 -19.81
C ASP A 61 17.54 -2.79 -19.22
N ALA A 62 16.75 -2.19 -18.33
CA ALA A 62 15.69 -2.84 -17.56
C ALA A 62 14.37 -2.05 -17.67
N ILE A 63 13.28 -2.70 -17.25
CA ILE A 63 11.95 -2.10 -17.28
C ILE A 63 11.69 -1.47 -15.90
N PRO A 64 11.26 -0.20 -15.81
CA PRO A 64 10.78 0.37 -14.55
C PRO A 64 9.47 -0.32 -14.17
N VAL A 65 9.42 -0.92 -12.98
CA VAL A 65 8.24 -1.65 -12.49
C VAL A 65 7.55 -0.96 -11.33
N GLY A 66 8.19 0.02 -10.69
CA GLY A 66 7.56 0.79 -9.62
C GLY A 66 8.46 1.87 -9.07
N ARG A 67 7.86 2.75 -8.27
CA ARG A 67 8.58 3.77 -7.53
C ARG A 67 7.79 4.13 -6.27
N PRO A 68 8.00 3.48 -5.11
CA PRO A 68 7.30 3.87 -3.89
C PRO A 68 7.91 5.13 -3.25
N PHE A 69 7.08 5.98 -2.64
CA PHE A 69 7.53 7.03 -1.71
C PHE A 69 7.96 6.46 -0.36
N TYR A 70 8.72 7.20 0.44
CA TYR A 70 9.11 6.79 1.81
C TYR A 70 7.92 6.49 2.70
N TRP A 71 6.82 7.23 2.55
CA TRP A 71 5.57 6.94 3.23
C TRP A 71 5.04 5.54 2.89
N GLU A 72 5.29 5.07 1.68
CA GLU A 72 4.80 3.80 1.18
C GLU A 72 5.76 2.67 1.54
N TYR A 73 7.05 2.80 1.23
CA TYR A 73 8.01 1.73 1.45
C TYR A 73 8.42 1.53 2.93
N LEU A 74 8.20 2.53 3.80
CA LEU A 74 8.45 2.44 5.25
C LEU A 74 7.19 2.29 6.11
N GLY A 75 6.01 2.13 5.50
CA GLY A 75 4.75 1.95 6.21
C GLY A 75 4.29 3.16 7.02
N GLY A 76 4.33 4.35 6.42
CA GLY A 76 3.91 5.61 7.04
C GLY A 76 2.51 5.53 7.64
N ALA A 77 1.51 5.06 6.88
CA ALA A 77 0.14 4.89 7.37
C ALA A 77 0.04 3.90 8.55
N LEU A 78 0.84 2.83 8.55
CA LEU A 78 0.89 1.88 9.69
C LEU A 78 1.42 2.59 10.94
N LYS A 79 2.50 3.37 10.77
CA LYS A 79 3.16 4.09 11.86
C LYS A 79 2.31 5.19 12.46
N THR A 80 1.60 5.97 11.63
CA THR A 80 0.77 7.08 12.12
C THR A 80 -0.55 6.61 12.70
N GLN A 81 -1.15 5.58 12.10
CA GLN A 81 -2.49 5.13 12.49
C GLN A 81 -2.49 3.99 13.50
N VAL A 82 -1.37 3.32 13.75
CA VAL A 82 -1.29 2.21 14.71
C VAL A 82 -0.25 2.50 15.78
N ASP A 83 1.04 2.40 15.45
CA ASP A 83 2.16 2.61 16.37
C ASP A 83 3.44 2.95 15.58
N THR A 84 4.14 4.01 16.01
CA THR A 84 5.29 4.59 15.30
C THR A 84 6.51 3.67 15.22
N SER A 85 6.57 2.64 16.07
CA SER A 85 7.65 1.66 16.10
C SER A 85 7.46 0.51 15.10
N LEU A 86 6.26 0.36 14.53
CA LEU A 86 5.95 -0.77 13.65
C LEU A 86 6.64 -0.64 12.28
N THR A 87 7.02 -1.80 11.76
CA THR A 87 7.45 -2.00 10.37
C THR A 87 6.51 -3.00 9.71
N PHE A 88 6.62 -3.18 8.39
CA PHE A 88 5.80 -4.16 7.69
C PHE A 88 6.13 -5.59 8.13
N ARG A 89 5.08 -6.41 8.23
CA ARG A 89 5.10 -7.85 8.42
C ARG A 89 4.55 -8.52 7.18
N ILE A 90 5.40 -9.23 6.47
CA ILE A 90 5.11 -9.81 5.15
C ILE A 90 5.36 -11.32 5.14
N PRO A 91 4.86 -12.08 4.18
CA PRO A 91 5.25 -13.48 3.98
C PRO A 91 6.77 -13.62 3.82
N ASN A 92 7.36 -14.73 4.27
CA ASN A 92 8.81 -14.98 4.15
C ASN A 92 9.20 -15.89 2.97
N GLY A 93 8.23 -16.29 2.12
CA GLY A 93 8.47 -17.22 1.01
C GLY A 93 8.60 -18.70 1.39
N GLN A 94 8.42 -19.04 2.66
CA GLN A 94 8.59 -20.39 3.22
C GLN A 94 7.40 -20.80 4.11
N GLY A 95 6.23 -20.17 3.92
CA GLY A 95 5.02 -20.40 4.73
C GLY A 95 5.02 -19.72 6.10
N GLY A 96 5.99 -18.85 6.38
CA GLY A 96 6.07 -18.04 7.60
C GLY A 96 6.03 -16.55 7.30
N LEU A 97 6.39 -15.74 8.30
CA LEU A 97 6.32 -14.28 8.23
C LEU A 97 7.69 -13.66 8.52
N TYR A 98 7.97 -12.56 7.84
CA TYR A 98 9.16 -11.73 7.97
C TYR A 98 8.75 -10.33 8.44
N GLN A 99 9.35 -9.89 9.55
CA GLN A 99 9.21 -8.53 10.05
C GLN A 99 10.37 -7.70 9.51
N LEU A 100 10.07 -6.62 8.78
CA LEU A 100 11.12 -5.73 8.27
C LEU A 100 11.88 -5.08 9.42
N ALA A 101 13.19 -4.89 9.25
CA ALA A 101 13.96 -4.06 10.17
C ALA A 101 13.58 -2.57 10.01
N PRO A 102 13.85 -1.71 11.02
CA PRO A 102 13.49 -0.29 10.96
C PRO A 102 14.07 0.49 9.77
N ASN A 103 15.19 0.02 9.23
CA ASN A 103 15.89 0.60 8.08
C ASN A 103 15.57 -0.13 6.76
N GLU A 104 14.60 -1.04 6.74
CA GLU A 104 14.24 -1.75 5.52
C GLU A 104 13.05 -1.11 4.80
N GLY A 105 13.17 -1.03 3.48
CA GLY A 105 12.08 -0.64 2.59
C GLY A 105 11.43 -1.84 1.91
N LEU A 106 10.19 -1.64 1.45
CA LEU A 106 9.40 -2.65 0.77
C LEU A 106 8.83 -2.15 -0.57
N PHE A 107 8.87 -3.02 -1.57
CA PHE A 107 8.10 -2.94 -2.80
C PHE A 107 7.50 -4.30 -3.11
N VAL A 108 6.29 -4.33 -3.68
CA VAL A 108 5.59 -5.57 -4.03
C VAL A 108 5.21 -5.54 -5.50
N PHE A 109 5.55 -6.60 -6.22
CA PHE A 109 5.27 -6.79 -7.64
C PHE A 109 4.25 -7.91 -7.83
N THR A 110 3.22 -7.65 -8.65
CA THR A 110 2.15 -8.62 -8.94
C THR A 110 2.37 -9.26 -10.32
N PRO A 111 2.80 -10.54 -10.40
CA PRO A 111 2.99 -11.23 -11.67
C PRO A 111 1.65 -11.60 -12.33
N HIS A 112 1.64 -11.60 -13.67
CA HIS A 112 0.50 -11.99 -14.52
C HIS A 112 0.81 -13.19 -15.42
N GLN A 113 1.99 -13.76 -15.22
CA GLN A 113 2.47 -14.98 -15.85
C GLN A 113 3.60 -15.54 -15.00
N ALA A 114 3.84 -16.85 -15.06
CA ALA A 114 4.97 -17.46 -14.37
C ALA A 114 6.28 -16.96 -14.99
N GLY A 115 7.33 -16.87 -14.17
CA GLY A 115 8.62 -16.39 -14.64
C GLY A 115 9.64 -16.21 -13.52
N ALA A 116 10.74 -15.57 -13.86
CA ALA A 116 11.73 -15.13 -12.88
C ALA A 116 12.33 -13.79 -13.33
N LEU A 117 12.53 -12.87 -12.38
CA LEU A 117 13.07 -11.55 -12.66
C LEU A 117 14.16 -11.18 -11.66
N TRP A 118 15.21 -10.54 -12.15
CA TRP A 118 16.15 -9.78 -11.35
C TRP A 118 15.53 -8.43 -11.02
N PHE A 119 15.62 -8.00 -9.76
CA PHE A 119 15.10 -6.70 -9.32
C PHE A 119 16.23 -5.81 -8.82
N ALA A 120 16.28 -4.58 -9.33
CA ALA A 120 17.18 -3.54 -8.84
C ALA A 120 16.40 -2.44 -8.14
N VAL A 121 17.01 -1.89 -7.09
CA VAL A 121 16.48 -0.76 -6.32
C VAL A 121 17.47 0.39 -6.43
N VAL A 122 17.04 1.55 -6.93
CA VAL A 122 17.94 2.70 -7.14
C VAL A 122 17.37 3.96 -6.52
N ARG A 123 18.22 4.86 -6.03
CA ARG A 123 17.75 6.19 -5.64
C ARG A 123 17.34 7.01 -6.86
N PRO A 124 16.51 8.07 -6.68
CA PRO A 124 16.13 8.94 -7.77
C PRO A 124 17.38 9.54 -8.44
N GLY A 125 17.47 9.39 -9.76
CA GLY A 125 18.59 9.90 -10.57
C GLY A 125 19.78 8.93 -10.71
N GLU A 126 19.83 7.84 -9.96
CA GLU A 126 20.86 6.81 -10.14
C GLU A 126 20.51 5.86 -11.30
N THR A 127 21.52 5.51 -12.11
CA THR A 127 21.37 4.53 -13.20
C THR A 127 22.23 3.29 -13.01
N ALA A 128 23.27 3.35 -12.19
CA ALA A 128 24.18 2.23 -11.97
C ALA A 128 23.53 1.13 -11.13
N VAL A 129 23.65 -0.10 -11.61
CA VAL A 129 23.22 -1.31 -10.92
C VAL A 129 24.44 -2.18 -10.66
N THR A 130 24.69 -2.46 -9.40
CA THR A 130 25.87 -3.18 -8.93
C THR A 130 25.43 -4.49 -8.27
N PRO A 131 25.78 -5.65 -8.86
CA PRO A 131 25.53 -6.96 -8.25
C PRO A 131 26.03 -7.04 -6.80
N GLY A 132 25.24 -7.66 -5.92
CA GLY A 132 25.55 -7.78 -4.49
C GLY A 132 25.35 -6.48 -3.69
N THR A 133 24.90 -5.40 -4.34
CA THR A 133 24.62 -4.13 -3.69
C THR A 133 23.14 -3.78 -3.83
N ASN A 134 22.72 -3.38 -5.03
CA ASN A 134 21.40 -2.81 -5.29
C ASN A 134 20.60 -3.62 -6.33
N LEU A 135 20.98 -4.90 -6.49
CA LEU A 135 20.37 -5.91 -7.35
C LEU A 135 20.17 -7.18 -6.53
N THR A 136 19.06 -7.90 -6.73
CA THR A 136 18.86 -9.23 -6.14
C THR A 136 20.03 -10.16 -6.46
N GLN A 137 20.39 -11.07 -5.55
CA GLN A 137 21.51 -12.00 -5.75
C GLN A 137 21.26 -13.02 -6.88
N SER A 138 20.00 -13.34 -7.13
CA SER A 138 19.51 -14.19 -8.21
C SER A 138 18.23 -13.61 -8.81
N ALA A 139 17.78 -14.17 -9.94
CA ALA A 139 16.41 -13.95 -10.39
C ALA A 139 15.44 -14.52 -9.34
N VAL A 140 14.44 -13.74 -8.95
CA VAL A 140 13.38 -14.16 -8.05
C VAL A 140 12.34 -14.92 -8.87
N PRO A 141 12.20 -16.24 -8.69
CA PRO A 141 11.19 -17.02 -9.39
C PRO A 141 9.81 -16.74 -8.80
N PHE A 142 8.80 -16.76 -9.64
CA PHE A 142 7.40 -16.63 -9.26
C PHE A 142 6.51 -17.46 -10.16
N GLN A 143 5.41 -17.91 -9.59
CA GLN A 143 4.39 -18.68 -10.30
C GLN A 143 3.23 -17.75 -10.71
N TYR A 144 2.30 -18.28 -11.48
CA TYR A 144 1.03 -17.63 -11.77
C TYR A 144 -0.07 -18.66 -11.57
N ASP A 145 -0.51 -18.77 -10.32
CA ASP A 145 -1.57 -19.66 -9.89
C ASP A 145 -2.62 -18.89 -9.07
N PRO A 146 -3.48 -18.08 -9.72
CA PRO A 146 -4.47 -17.25 -9.02
C PRO A 146 -5.54 -18.06 -8.27
N VAL A 147 -5.57 -19.39 -8.40
CA VAL A 147 -6.52 -20.27 -7.68
C VAL A 147 -5.85 -20.90 -6.46
N GLY A 148 -4.66 -21.47 -6.62
CA GLY A 148 -3.93 -22.15 -5.55
C GLY A 148 -3.08 -21.23 -4.68
N ASP A 149 -2.68 -20.07 -5.21
CA ASP A 149 -1.83 -19.08 -4.56
C ASP A 149 -2.30 -17.64 -4.90
N PRO A 150 -3.50 -17.26 -4.44
CA PRO A 150 -4.08 -15.95 -4.73
C PRO A 150 -3.35 -14.82 -4.00
N VAL A 151 -3.57 -13.58 -4.45
CA VAL A 151 -3.18 -12.39 -3.68
C VAL A 151 -3.96 -12.30 -2.37
N GLU A 152 -3.28 -11.94 -1.29
CA GLU A 152 -3.84 -11.91 0.08
C GLU A 152 -3.75 -10.51 0.74
N CYS A 153 -4.54 -10.29 1.79
CA CYS A 153 -4.31 -9.19 2.74
C CYS A 153 -3.47 -9.68 3.92
N HIS A 154 -2.53 -8.86 4.39
CA HIS A 154 -1.56 -9.28 5.40
C HIS A 154 -1.76 -8.53 6.72
N LEU A 155 -1.97 -9.29 7.79
CA LEU A 155 -2.14 -8.75 9.14
C LEU A 155 -0.82 -8.13 9.64
N GLN A 156 -0.86 -6.83 9.94
CA GLN A 156 0.28 -6.06 10.44
C GLN A 156 0.27 -5.91 11.96
N ALA A 157 -0.92 -5.72 12.56
CA ALA A 157 -1.02 -5.49 14.00
C ALA A 157 -2.39 -5.90 14.56
N VAL A 158 -2.39 -6.25 15.84
CA VAL A 158 -3.60 -6.47 16.66
C VAL A 158 -3.51 -5.52 17.85
N PHE A 159 -4.54 -4.71 18.08
CA PHE A 159 -4.55 -3.69 19.12
C PHE A 159 -5.98 -3.40 19.60
N PRO A 160 -6.20 -2.93 20.84
CA PRO A 160 -7.52 -2.50 21.27
C PRO A 160 -7.94 -1.22 20.53
N SER A 161 -9.24 -1.03 20.26
CA SER A 161 -9.69 0.26 19.71
C SER A 161 -9.29 1.39 20.67
N PRO A 162 -8.66 2.46 20.17
CA PRO A 162 -8.25 3.60 20.99
C PRO A 162 -9.43 4.41 21.53
N PHE A 163 -10.65 4.16 21.05
CA PHE A 163 -11.87 4.86 21.47
C PHE A 163 -12.86 3.96 22.23
N SER A 164 -12.66 2.64 22.22
CA SER A 164 -13.49 1.68 22.95
C SER A 164 -12.68 0.39 23.18
N SER A 165 -11.94 0.33 24.28
CA SER A 165 -10.91 -0.68 24.53
C SER A 165 -11.37 -2.14 24.53
N ASN A 166 -12.68 -2.39 24.64
CA ASN A 166 -13.29 -3.72 24.56
C ASN A 166 -13.40 -4.28 23.12
N TYR A 167 -13.08 -3.50 22.09
CA TYR A 167 -13.01 -3.96 20.70
C TYR A 167 -11.59 -4.33 20.32
N THR A 168 -11.40 -5.49 19.70
CA THR A 168 -10.12 -5.89 19.11
C THR A 168 -10.04 -5.40 17.68
N CYS A 169 -9.02 -4.59 17.37
CA CYS A 169 -8.74 -4.08 16.03
C CYS A 169 -7.59 -4.83 15.38
N LEU A 170 -7.73 -5.08 14.09
CA LEU A 170 -6.76 -5.72 13.21
C LEU A 170 -6.38 -4.73 12.11
N ALA A 171 -5.11 -4.38 12.00
CA ALA A 171 -4.61 -3.57 10.88
C ALA A 171 -4.10 -4.50 9.78
N TYR A 172 -4.66 -4.37 8.58
CA TYR A 172 -4.27 -5.14 7.40
C TYR A 172 -3.69 -4.22 6.33
N PHE A 173 -2.75 -4.76 5.57
CA PHE A 173 -2.28 -4.14 4.34
C PHE A 173 -2.49 -5.08 3.16
N MET A 174 -2.74 -4.48 2.00
CA MET A 174 -2.63 -5.13 0.70
C MET A 174 -1.82 -4.22 -0.23
N TRP A 175 -1.19 -4.81 -1.25
CA TRP A 175 -0.36 -4.06 -2.20
C TRP A 175 -0.96 -4.12 -3.60
N ALA A 176 -1.24 -2.94 -4.17
CA ALA A 176 -1.97 -2.82 -5.42
C ALA A 176 -1.17 -3.31 -6.63
N ASP A 177 -1.84 -4.01 -7.55
CA ASP A 177 -1.36 -4.20 -8.91
C ASP A 177 -1.65 -2.92 -9.71
N GLY A 178 -0.58 -2.23 -10.11
CA GLY A 178 -0.65 -0.97 -10.83
C GLY A 178 -0.25 -1.15 -12.28
N ARG A 179 -1.19 -0.89 -13.19
CA ARG A 179 -1.00 -1.08 -14.64
C ARG A 179 -1.60 0.07 -15.44
N GLN A 180 -0.99 0.32 -16.59
CA GLN A 180 -1.54 1.28 -17.54
C GLN A 180 -2.78 0.74 -18.25
N ALA A 181 -2.83 -0.56 -18.54
CA ALA A 181 -4.04 -1.22 -19.02
C ALA A 181 -4.93 -1.59 -17.83
N GLN A 182 -5.89 -0.74 -17.48
CA GLN A 182 -6.70 -0.93 -16.27
C GLN A 182 -7.66 -2.13 -16.34
N TRP A 183 -7.79 -2.80 -17.48
CA TRP A 183 -8.65 -3.98 -17.65
C TRP A 183 -7.86 -5.29 -17.68
N ASP A 184 -6.54 -5.20 -17.64
CA ASP A 184 -5.63 -6.34 -17.58
C ASP A 184 -5.63 -6.90 -16.15
N ASN A 185 -6.76 -7.42 -15.70
CA ASN A 185 -6.95 -7.96 -14.35
C ASN A 185 -6.44 -9.40 -14.27
N ARG A 186 -5.96 -9.81 -13.09
CA ARG A 186 -5.91 -11.24 -12.75
C ARG A 186 -7.31 -11.73 -12.41
N PRO A 187 -7.60 -13.04 -12.55
CA PRO A 187 -8.88 -13.62 -12.12
C PRO A 187 -9.16 -13.42 -10.62
N ASP A 188 -8.12 -13.42 -9.78
CA ASP A 188 -8.20 -13.26 -8.33
C ASP A 188 -8.00 -11.81 -7.85
N PHE A 189 -7.39 -10.94 -8.68
CA PHE A 189 -6.92 -9.62 -8.26
C PHE A 189 -7.04 -8.57 -9.38
N PRO A 190 -7.91 -7.55 -9.25
CA PRO A 190 -8.04 -6.52 -10.27
C PRO A 190 -6.88 -5.52 -10.25
N VAL A 191 -6.72 -4.79 -11.35
CA VAL A 191 -5.85 -3.61 -11.39
C VAL A 191 -6.49 -2.51 -10.54
N MET A 192 -5.79 -2.13 -9.46
CA MET A 192 -6.22 -1.16 -8.44
C MET A 192 -5.33 0.08 -8.38
N ALA A 193 -4.39 0.20 -9.31
CA ALA A 193 -3.58 1.39 -9.47
C ALA A 193 -3.20 1.59 -10.94
N ASN A 194 -2.68 2.76 -11.28
CA ASN A 194 -1.95 2.93 -12.53
C ASN A 194 -0.49 2.54 -12.37
N VAL A 195 0.26 2.47 -13.48
CA VAL A 195 1.67 2.03 -13.49
C VAL A 195 2.56 2.85 -12.54
N ALA A 196 2.26 4.14 -12.37
CA ALA A 196 3.05 5.02 -11.51
C ALA A 196 2.82 4.77 -10.00
N LYS A 197 1.76 4.03 -9.65
CA LYS A 197 1.42 3.61 -8.28
C LYS A 197 1.40 2.08 -8.16
N ASN A 198 2.13 1.37 -9.02
CA ASN A 198 2.30 -0.08 -8.89
C ASN A 198 2.96 -0.43 -7.55
N GLY A 199 2.48 -1.48 -6.90
CA GLY A 199 2.95 -1.90 -5.58
C GLY A 199 2.59 -0.93 -4.46
N MET A 200 1.63 -0.01 -4.66
CA MET A 200 1.20 0.92 -3.62
C MET A 200 0.54 0.15 -2.45
N PRO A 201 1.02 0.33 -1.21
CA PRO A 201 0.42 -0.27 -0.02
C PRO A 201 -0.91 0.42 0.33
N SER A 202 -1.87 -0.36 0.82
CA SER A 202 -3.19 0.12 1.21
C SER A 202 -3.59 -0.44 2.58
N LEU A 203 -3.68 0.44 3.57
CA LEU A 203 -4.16 0.11 4.91
C LEU A 203 -5.69 -0.01 4.94
N PHE A 204 -6.18 -0.99 5.67
CA PHE A 204 -7.54 -0.99 6.21
C PHE A 204 -7.52 -1.64 7.59
N MET A 205 -8.56 -1.36 8.39
CA MET A 205 -8.69 -1.91 9.73
C MET A 205 -10.01 -2.65 9.89
N VAL A 206 -9.99 -3.74 10.63
CA VAL A 206 -11.18 -4.50 11.03
C VAL A 206 -11.29 -4.43 12.54
N ALA A 207 -12.46 -4.05 13.06
CA ALA A 207 -12.73 -4.06 14.49
C ALA A 207 -13.79 -5.12 14.83
N ILE A 208 -13.45 -5.97 15.80
CA ILE A 208 -14.25 -7.10 16.25
C ILE A 208 -14.88 -6.74 17.61
N PRO A 209 -16.21 -6.83 17.76
CA PRO A 209 -16.86 -6.58 19.03
C PRO A 209 -16.58 -7.70 20.04
N PRO A 210 -16.65 -7.40 21.35
CA PRO A 210 -16.47 -8.40 22.39
C PRO A 210 -17.56 -9.46 22.30
N GLY A 211 -17.17 -10.73 22.30
CA GLY A 211 -18.10 -11.85 22.30
C GLY A 211 -18.82 -12.10 20.97
N LEU A 212 -18.28 -11.62 19.84
CA LEU A 212 -18.81 -11.92 18.52
C LEU A 212 -18.97 -13.45 18.33
N ASP A 213 -20.20 -13.89 18.08
CA ASP A 213 -20.47 -15.27 17.66
C ASP A 213 -19.99 -15.46 16.22
N THR A 214 -18.96 -16.28 16.05
CA THR A 214 -18.38 -16.60 14.74
C THR A 214 -18.92 -17.90 14.14
N THR A 215 -19.78 -18.62 14.87
CA THR A 215 -20.35 -19.90 14.42
C THR A 215 -21.45 -19.73 13.38
N GLN A 216 -22.05 -18.55 13.30
CA GLN A 216 -23.05 -18.17 12.31
C GLN A 216 -22.55 -16.99 11.46
N PRO A 217 -23.00 -16.87 10.21
CA PRO A 217 -22.72 -15.69 9.40
C PRO A 217 -23.13 -14.40 10.13
N PHE A 218 -22.26 -13.39 10.12
CA PHE A 218 -22.45 -12.11 10.82
C PHE A 218 -22.39 -10.90 9.88
N PRO A 219 -23.00 -9.76 10.21
CA PRO A 219 -23.00 -8.59 9.34
C PRO A 219 -21.63 -7.90 9.32
N MET A 220 -21.38 -7.15 8.26
CA MET A 220 -20.21 -6.29 8.11
C MET A 220 -20.65 -4.84 7.95
N THR A 221 -19.98 -3.91 8.66
CA THR A 221 -20.26 -2.47 8.58
C THR A 221 -19.02 -1.71 8.15
N ILE A 222 -19.03 -1.17 6.94
CA ILE A 222 -17.95 -0.38 6.38
C ILE A 222 -18.15 1.10 6.76
N TRP A 223 -17.07 1.77 7.14
CA TRP A 223 -17.02 3.21 7.41
C TRP A 223 -15.90 3.91 6.63
N LEU A 224 -16.30 4.83 5.75
CA LEU A 224 -15.41 5.70 4.98
C LEU A 224 -15.21 7.04 5.70
N HIS A 225 -13.95 7.45 5.88
CA HIS A 225 -13.59 8.68 6.59
C HIS A 225 -13.84 9.95 5.75
N GLY A 226 -13.79 11.12 6.39
CA GLY A 226 -13.89 12.41 5.69
C GLY A 226 -12.58 12.84 5.05
N GLY A 227 -12.59 13.98 4.35
CA GLY A 227 -11.35 14.60 3.84
C GLY A 227 -10.42 14.98 5.00
N GLY A 228 -9.11 14.78 4.83
CA GLY A 228 -8.11 14.93 5.90
C GLY A 228 -8.23 13.91 7.05
N GLY A 229 -9.12 12.92 6.90
CA GLY A 229 -9.30 11.83 7.84
C GLY A 229 -8.47 10.60 7.50
N GLU A 230 -8.53 9.62 8.39
CA GLU A 230 -7.78 8.36 8.33
C GLU A 230 -8.70 7.19 8.71
N ALA A 231 -8.34 5.95 8.34
CA ALA A 231 -9.09 4.74 8.73
C ALA A 231 -9.29 4.64 10.24
N ARG A 232 -8.26 5.00 11.04
CA ARG A 232 -8.33 4.96 12.51
C ARG A 232 -9.56 5.72 13.06
N GLN A 233 -9.94 6.84 12.45
CA GLN A 233 -11.06 7.68 12.89
C GLN A 233 -12.44 7.06 12.64
N SER A 234 -12.48 5.91 11.96
CA SER A 234 -13.69 5.13 11.69
C SER A 234 -13.78 3.88 12.58
N LEU A 235 -12.88 3.71 13.55
CA LEU A 235 -12.92 2.59 14.51
C LEU A 235 -14.00 2.77 15.59
N PRO A 236 -14.44 1.68 16.24
CA PRO A 236 -15.49 1.73 17.23
C PRO A 236 -15.23 2.69 18.39
N GLY A 237 -16.22 3.53 18.71
CA GLY A 237 -16.16 4.56 19.75
C GLY A 237 -15.70 5.94 19.29
N SER A 238 -15.14 6.06 18.08
CA SER A 238 -14.63 7.32 17.52
C SER A 238 -15.72 8.39 17.31
N ARG A 239 -16.97 7.97 17.08
CA ARG A 239 -18.11 8.85 16.79
C ARG A 239 -19.29 8.56 17.73
N PRO A 240 -19.34 9.19 18.92
CA PRO A 240 -20.41 8.96 19.89
C PRO A 240 -21.81 9.29 19.37
N ILE A 241 -21.94 10.32 18.53
CA ILE A 241 -23.23 10.82 18.02
C ILE A 241 -23.97 9.76 17.17
N VAL A 242 -23.24 8.97 16.40
CA VAL A 242 -23.80 7.92 15.54
C VAL A 242 -23.64 6.52 16.15
N ASN A 243 -23.12 6.44 17.38
CA ASN A 243 -22.81 5.21 18.09
C ASN A 243 -22.13 4.14 17.21
N LEU A 244 -20.95 4.48 16.69
CA LEU A 244 -20.12 3.54 15.91
C LEU A 244 -19.58 2.45 16.84
N LYS A 245 -20.41 1.49 17.23
CA LYS A 245 -20.12 0.37 18.15
C LYS A 245 -21.00 -0.82 17.74
N SER A 246 -20.54 -1.60 16.76
CA SER A 246 -21.26 -2.78 16.30
C SER A 246 -21.37 -3.82 17.41
N LEU A 247 -22.52 -4.48 17.55
CA LEU A 247 -22.70 -5.54 18.55
C LEU A 247 -22.67 -6.93 17.92
N GLU A 248 -23.20 -7.05 16.70
CA GLU A 248 -23.47 -8.35 16.06
C GLU A 248 -22.45 -8.70 14.97
N GLY A 249 -21.51 -7.81 14.63
CA GLY A 249 -20.63 -7.98 13.48
C GLY A 249 -19.43 -7.06 13.48
N ILE A 250 -18.58 -7.20 12.46
CA ILE A 250 -17.34 -6.44 12.34
C ILE A 250 -17.55 -5.04 11.77
N VAL A 251 -16.70 -4.10 12.18
CA VAL A 251 -16.55 -2.80 11.51
C VAL A 251 -15.31 -2.83 10.63
N VAL A 252 -15.41 -2.34 9.40
CA VAL A 252 -14.29 -2.20 8.47
C VAL A 252 -14.06 -0.72 8.19
N ALA A 253 -12.84 -0.26 8.42
CA ALA A 253 -12.41 1.10 8.14
C ALA A 253 -11.35 1.10 7.05
N HIS A 254 -11.68 1.63 5.88
CA HIS A 254 -10.71 1.78 4.80
C HIS A 254 -9.92 3.06 4.95
N ASN A 255 -8.62 2.99 4.64
CA ASN A 255 -7.80 4.18 4.45
C ASN A 255 -7.85 4.64 2.98
N ASP A 256 -7.76 5.94 2.76
CA ASP A 256 -7.83 6.53 1.41
C ASP A 256 -6.60 7.33 0.98
N ASP A 257 -5.43 6.97 1.49
CA ASP A 257 -4.17 7.64 1.11
C ASP A 257 -3.86 7.46 -0.39
N LEU A 258 -3.54 8.57 -1.05
CA LEU A 258 -2.96 8.60 -2.39
C LEU A 258 -1.74 9.55 -2.39
N ILE A 259 -0.57 9.01 -2.03
CA ILE A 259 0.65 9.81 -1.90
C ILE A 259 1.16 10.26 -3.28
N GLY A 260 1.43 11.56 -3.40
CA GLY A 260 2.11 12.13 -4.56
C GLY A 260 2.22 13.65 -4.53
N TRP A 261 2.86 14.17 -5.56
CA TRP A 261 2.94 15.58 -5.88
C TRP A 261 1.66 16.06 -6.56
N ARG A 262 1.08 17.15 -6.05
CA ARG A 262 0.03 17.94 -6.69
C ARG A 262 0.19 19.41 -6.32
N GLY A 263 0.78 20.20 -7.21
CA GLY A 263 1.17 21.59 -6.91
C GLY A 263 2.54 21.69 -6.21
N GLU A 264 2.73 22.75 -5.40
CA GLU A 264 4.07 23.19 -4.95
C GLU A 264 4.60 22.49 -3.68
N VAL A 265 3.77 21.83 -2.85
CA VAL A 265 4.22 21.23 -1.57
C VAL A 265 4.12 19.68 -1.56
N PRO A 266 5.25 18.96 -1.45
CA PRO A 266 5.31 17.48 -1.43
C PRO A 266 5.71 16.84 -0.08
N PRO A 267 5.50 15.51 0.04
CA PRO A 267 4.37 14.78 -0.53
C PRO A 267 3.10 15.18 0.24
N ASN A 268 2.02 15.46 -0.46
CA ASN A 268 0.78 15.86 0.21
C ASN A 268 0.00 14.61 0.66
N GLN A 269 -0.27 14.50 1.96
CA GLN A 269 -1.10 13.43 2.55
C GLN A 269 -2.59 13.79 2.51
N ASP A 270 -2.92 15.08 2.36
CA ASP A 270 -4.26 15.64 2.56
C ASP A 270 -5.16 15.53 1.32
N GLN A 271 -4.77 14.80 0.28
CA GLN A 271 -5.58 14.60 -0.93
C GLN A 271 -5.86 13.13 -1.23
N PRO A 272 -6.76 12.53 -0.44
CA PRO A 272 -7.29 11.19 -0.66
C PRO A 272 -7.89 11.00 -2.06
N SER A 273 -8.08 9.75 -2.48
CA SER A 273 -8.68 9.41 -3.79
C SER A 273 -10.19 9.71 -3.88
N TRP A 274 -10.74 10.41 -2.88
CA TRP A 274 -12.17 10.67 -2.69
C TRP A 274 -13.00 9.38 -2.59
N HIS A 275 -12.39 8.32 -2.08
CA HIS A 275 -12.91 6.95 -2.04
C HIS A 275 -13.41 6.45 -3.41
N PHE A 276 -12.90 7.03 -4.50
CA PHE A 276 -13.32 6.71 -5.86
C PHE A 276 -12.14 6.17 -6.66
N GLY A 277 -11.11 6.99 -6.86
CA GLY A 277 -9.96 6.67 -7.67
C GLY A 277 -9.29 7.92 -8.23
N TRP A 278 -8.52 7.77 -9.30
CA TRP A 278 -7.75 8.87 -9.87
C TRP A 278 -7.59 8.72 -11.38
N ARG A 279 -7.10 9.76 -12.03
CA ARG A 279 -6.87 9.75 -13.48
C ARG A 279 -5.88 8.67 -13.87
N LYS A 280 -6.17 8.01 -14.99
CA LYS A 280 -5.38 6.91 -15.55
C LYS A 280 -3.88 7.26 -15.68
N ASN A 281 -3.57 8.48 -16.11
CA ASN A 281 -2.20 8.92 -16.39
C ASN A 281 -1.56 9.74 -15.24
N TYR A 282 -2.10 9.65 -14.02
CA TYR A 282 -1.54 10.36 -12.87
C TYR A 282 -0.10 9.91 -12.59
N ASN A 283 0.86 10.80 -12.78
CA ASN A 283 2.23 10.59 -12.30
C ASN A 283 2.41 11.36 -10.99
N PRO A 284 2.51 10.69 -9.83
CA PRO A 284 2.64 11.32 -8.53
C PRO A 284 4.04 11.90 -8.31
N PHE A 285 4.99 11.74 -9.24
CA PHE A 285 6.36 12.28 -9.15
C PHE A 285 6.56 13.55 -9.98
N ASN A 286 5.48 14.15 -10.50
CA ASN A 286 5.52 15.37 -11.29
C ASN A 286 4.53 16.39 -10.73
N SER A 287 5.05 17.48 -10.16
CA SER A 287 4.28 18.59 -9.57
C SER A 287 3.37 19.32 -10.54
N ASN A 288 3.76 19.39 -11.82
CA ASN A 288 3.04 20.08 -12.88
C ASN A 288 1.97 19.22 -13.55
N ASN A 289 1.69 18.05 -12.98
CA ASN A 289 0.77 17.09 -13.57
C ASN A 289 -0.62 17.25 -12.93
N LEU A 290 -1.28 18.38 -13.15
CA LEU A 290 -2.67 18.57 -12.73
C LEU A 290 -3.65 17.90 -13.72
N PRO A 291 -4.83 17.44 -13.27
CA PRO A 291 -5.84 16.88 -14.16
C PRO A 291 -6.34 17.89 -15.20
N THR A 292 -6.71 17.40 -16.38
CA THR A 292 -7.39 18.18 -17.43
C THR A 292 -8.81 17.65 -17.69
N GLU A 293 -9.67 18.44 -18.34
CA GLU A 293 -11.09 18.10 -18.57
C GLU A 293 -11.30 16.81 -19.39
N VAL A 294 -10.30 16.36 -20.15
CA VAL A 294 -10.38 15.14 -20.99
C VAL A 294 -9.81 13.90 -20.30
N ASP A 295 -9.36 14.01 -19.05
CA ASP A 295 -8.75 12.88 -18.33
C ASP A 295 -9.78 11.78 -17.99
N THR A 296 -9.43 10.54 -18.30
CA THR A 296 -10.19 9.37 -17.82
C THR A 296 -9.88 9.12 -16.35
N ILE A 297 -10.89 9.24 -15.48
CA ILE A 297 -10.82 8.77 -14.10
C ILE A 297 -11.15 7.29 -14.04
N VAL A 298 -10.30 6.52 -13.38
CA VAL A 298 -10.54 5.09 -13.13
C VAL A 298 -10.84 4.91 -11.65
N ASN A 299 -11.85 4.11 -11.35
CA ASN A 299 -12.33 3.84 -9.99
C ASN A 299 -11.43 2.85 -9.20
N TYR A 300 -10.12 3.08 -9.26
CA TYR A 300 -9.09 2.23 -8.66
C TYR A 300 -9.36 1.91 -7.18
N THR A 301 -9.78 2.90 -6.39
CA THR A 301 -10.08 2.72 -4.97
C THR A 301 -11.32 1.90 -4.72
N GLN A 302 -12.37 2.07 -5.51
CA GLN A 302 -13.58 1.25 -5.37
C GLN A 302 -13.32 -0.21 -5.72
N ARG A 303 -12.52 -0.47 -6.76
CA ARG A 303 -12.09 -1.84 -7.11
C ARG A 303 -11.37 -2.51 -5.95
N ARG A 304 -10.52 -1.75 -5.25
CA ARG A 304 -9.85 -2.20 -4.03
C ARG A 304 -10.84 -2.53 -2.93
N TYR A 305 -11.82 -1.68 -2.67
CA TYR A 305 -12.80 -1.92 -1.60
C TYR A 305 -13.67 -3.15 -1.89
N ILE A 306 -14.21 -3.29 -3.11
CA ILE A 306 -14.99 -4.48 -3.50
C ILE A 306 -14.17 -5.77 -3.41
N TRP A 307 -12.89 -5.71 -3.78
CA TRP A 307 -12.00 -6.86 -3.62
C TRP A 307 -11.72 -7.18 -2.16
N ILE A 308 -11.46 -6.17 -1.31
CA ILE A 308 -11.28 -6.35 0.14
C ILE A 308 -12.56 -6.92 0.78
N ASP A 309 -13.75 -6.45 0.40
CA ASP A 309 -15.01 -7.03 0.87
C ASP A 309 -15.11 -8.52 0.53
N SER A 310 -14.74 -8.86 -0.70
CA SER A 310 -14.69 -10.26 -1.16
C SER A 310 -13.66 -11.10 -0.42
N TRP A 311 -12.50 -10.52 -0.11
CA TRP A 311 -11.50 -11.14 0.74
C TRP A 311 -12.05 -11.35 2.15
N LEU A 312 -12.65 -10.33 2.77
CA LEU A 312 -13.24 -10.45 4.11
C LEU A 312 -14.32 -11.55 4.17
N MET A 313 -15.17 -11.70 3.15
CA MET A 313 -16.15 -12.79 3.10
C MET A 313 -15.54 -14.20 3.07
N ARG A 314 -14.30 -14.35 2.57
CA ARG A 314 -13.60 -15.64 2.56
C ARG A 314 -12.86 -15.93 3.86
N HIS A 315 -12.38 -14.89 4.55
CA HIS A 315 -11.54 -15.01 5.75
C HIS A 315 -12.30 -14.80 7.06
N PHE A 316 -13.49 -14.21 6.98
CA PHE A 316 -14.41 -14.00 8.08
C PHE A 316 -15.75 -14.63 7.70
N ASN A 317 -16.52 -15.09 8.69
CA ASN A 317 -17.86 -15.63 8.48
C ASN A 317 -18.87 -14.48 8.21
N VAL A 318 -18.59 -13.62 7.23
CA VAL A 318 -19.44 -12.47 6.89
C VAL A 318 -20.62 -12.95 6.06
N ASP A 319 -21.80 -12.47 6.43
CA ASP A 319 -23.02 -12.65 5.66
C ASP A 319 -23.07 -11.67 4.47
N PRO A 320 -23.00 -12.16 3.22
CA PRO A 320 -23.01 -11.30 2.04
C PRO A 320 -24.30 -10.49 1.90
N ALA A 321 -25.41 -10.92 2.51
CA ALA A 321 -26.68 -10.18 2.48
C ALA A 321 -26.75 -9.05 3.52
N ARG A 322 -25.72 -8.89 4.37
CA ARG A 322 -25.70 -7.88 5.45
C ARG A 322 -24.41 -7.07 5.49
N ILE A 323 -24.00 -6.58 4.32
CA ILE A 323 -22.91 -5.60 4.18
C ILE A 323 -23.50 -4.19 4.16
N ASN A 324 -23.13 -3.36 5.15
CA ASN A 324 -23.65 -2.01 5.32
C ASN A 324 -22.55 -0.99 5.04
N LEU A 325 -22.83 0.04 4.24
CA LEU A 325 -21.86 1.06 3.88
C LEU A 325 -22.20 2.41 4.51
N ASN A 326 -21.22 3.03 5.17
CA ASN A 326 -21.40 4.30 5.86
C ASN A 326 -20.28 5.27 5.47
N GLY A 327 -20.58 6.56 5.44
CA GLY A 327 -19.57 7.57 5.15
C GLY A 327 -19.94 8.95 5.65
N HIS A 328 -18.94 9.77 5.96
CA HIS A 328 -19.11 11.16 6.38
C HIS A 328 -18.33 12.12 5.47
N SER A 329 -18.94 13.22 5.03
CA SER A 329 -18.31 14.23 4.18
C SER A 329 -17.79 13.59 2.88
N MET A 330 -16.48 13.66 2.59
CA MET A 330 -15.85 12.92 1.48
C MET A 330 -16.21 11.42 1.49
N GLY A 331 -16.23 10.79 2.67
CA GLY A 331 -16.64 9.40 2.81
C GLY A 331 -18.09 9.16 2.37
N ALA A 332 -18.99 10.12 2.59
CA ALA A 332 -20.37 10.03 2.10
C ALA A 332 -20.43 10.16 0.56
N ALA A 333 -19.59 11.00 -0.04
CA ALA A 333 -19.47 11.09 -1.50
C ALA A 333 -18.98 9.75 -2.09
N GLY A 334 -17.93 9.17 -1.50
CA GLY A 334 -17.43 7.83 -1.81
C GLY A 334 -18.48 6.73 -1.69
N SER A 335 -19.17 6.70 -0.55
CA SER A 335 -20.25 5.73 -0.30
C SER A 335 -21.40 5.87 -1.28
N THR A 336 -21.74 7.10 -1.68
CA THR A 336 -22.74 7.34 -2.74
C THR A 336 -22.28 6.75 -4.07
N ALA A 337 -21.03 7.00 -4.46
CA ALA A 337 -20.49 6.50 -5.72
C ALA A 337 -20.43 4.97 -5.74
N LEU A 338 -20.03 4.34 -4.62
CA LEU A 338 -20.02 2.88 -4.47
C LEU A 338 -21.43 2.29 -4.57
N ALA A 339 -22.39 2.85 -3.83
CA ALA A 339 -23.78 2.41 -3.85
C ALA A 339 -24.41 2.48 -5.24
N LYS A 340 -24.06 3.51 -6.03
CA LYS A 340 -24.55 3.66 -7.40
C LYS A 340 -23.86 2.72 -8.38
N ALA A 341 -22.56 2.46 -8.20
CA ALA A 341 -21.79 1.60 -9.09
C ALA A 341 -22.01 0.10 -8.80
N PHE A 342 -22.32 -0.24 -7.55
CA PHE A 342 -22.50 -1.61 -7.06
C PHE A 342 -23.77 -1.74 -6.19
N PRO A 343 -24.96 -1.43 -6.75
CA PRO A 343 -26.21 -1.37 -5.96
C PRO A 343 -26.60 -2.71 -5.33
N ASP A 344 -26.20 -3.82 -5.95
CA ASP A 344 -26.52 -5.18 -5.46
C ASP A 344 -25.54 -5.67 -4.37
N HIS A 345 -24.48 -4.92 -4.08
CA HIS A 345 -23.42 -5.34 -3.14
C HIS A 345 -23.66 -4.88 -1.70
N TYR A 346 -24.38 -3.77 -1.50
CA TYR A 346 -24.60 -3.18 -0.17
C TYR A 346 -26.07 -3.27 0.23
N ALA A 347 -26.34 -3.91 1.38
CA ALA A 347 -27.69 -4.05 1.92
C ALA A 347 -28.27 -2.71 2.39
N THR A 348 -27.43 -1.83 2.94
CA THR A 348 -27.80 -0.47 3.34
C THR A 348 -26.66 0.51 3.08
N VAL A 349 -27.03 1.79 2.90
CA VAL A 349 -26.08 2.89 2.73
C VAL A 349 -26.52 4.08 3.58
N THR A 350 -25.66 4.51 4.51
CA THR A 350 -25.91 5.68 5.37
C THR A 350 -24.92 6.79 5.08
N LEU A 351 -25.44 7.98 4.78
CA LEU A 351 -24.66 9.11 4.28
C LEU A 351 -24.77 10.30 5.24
N PHE A 352 -23.66 10.69 5.86
CA PHE A 352 -23.61 11.82 6.78
C PHE A 352 -22.95 13.03 6.12
N ASN A 353 -23.66 14.16 6.06
CA ASN A 353 -23.13 15.42 5.50
C ASN A 353 -22.59 15.24 4.07
N ASN A 354 -23.45 14.83 3.13
CA ASN A 354 -23.02 14.42 1.80
C ASN A 354 -22.64 15.62 0.91
N GLY A 355 -21.39 15.67 0.48
CA GLY A 355 -20.88 16.67 -0.47
C GLY A 355 -20.94 16.16 -1.91
N PHE A 356 -22.06 16.37 -2.61
CA PHE A 356 -22.18 16.00 -4.02
C PHE A 356 -21.34 16.88 -4.97
N GLY A 357 -20.82 18.02 -4.49
CA GLY A 357 -20.10 19.01 -5.30
C GLY A 357 -18.63 18.71 -5.59
N GLY A 358 -18.04 17.67 -4.98
CA GLY A 358 -16.59 17.46 -5.02
C GLY A 358 -15.82 18.53 -4.22
N PRO A 359 -14.47 18.55 -4.29
CA PRO A 359 -13.70 19.65 -3.71
C PRO A 359 -14.03 20.93 -4.48
N GLU A 360 -14.49 21.97 -3.79
CA GLU A 360 -14.66 23.29 -4.40
C GLU A 360 -13.33 23.74 -4.99
N SER A 361 -13.37 24.30 -6.20
CA SER A 361 -12.20 24.92 -6.83
C SER A 361 -11.83 26.17 -6.04
N GLY A 362 -10.94 26.01 -5.05
CA GLY A 362 -10.28 27.09 -4.35
C GLY A 362 -9.25 27.79 -5.22
#